data_AF-A0A538NWF1-F1
#
_entry.id   AF-A0A538NWF1-F1
#
_cell.length_a   1.000
_cell.length_b   1.000
_cell.length_c   1.000
_cell.angle_alpha   90.00
_cell.angle_beta   90.00
_cell.angle_gamma   90.00
#
_symmetry.space_group_name_H-M   'P 1'
#
loop_
_entity.id
_entity.type
_entity.pdbx_description
1 polymer ?
#
loop_
_entity_poly.entity_id
_entity_poly.type
_entity_poly.pdbx_seq_one_letter_code
_entity_poly.pdbx_strand_id
1 'polypeptide(L)'
;MNFGNANQLGAFTGTAEFYPNFCEDPPNITYTGTFDWFAANGDEISGTFAGYLSPTGTPGLYDNHETAEVTGGIGRFAPPTTGHFELGGQIDFTTDPPSFVLPWEGIISSVGSKQH
;
A
#
# COMPACT_ATOMS: atom_id res chain seq x y z
N MET A 1 15.73 20.01 -7.56
CA MET A 1 15.67 18.71 -6.86
C MET A 1 14.64 18.90 -5.76
N ASN A 2 13.44 18.37 -5.94
CA ASN A 2 12.35 18.53 -4.98
C ASN A 2 12.27 17.27 -4.14
N PHE A 3 12.46 17.42 -2.84
CA PHE A 3 12.19 16.38 -1.86
C PHE A 3 10.91 16.76 -1.12
N GLY A 4 9.95 15.85 -1.09
CA GLY A 4 8.77 15.93 -0.22
C GLY A 4 8.91 14.87 0.86
N ASN A 5 8.63 15.23 2.11
CA ASN A 5 8.39 14.27 3.18
C ASN A 5 6.88 14.36 3.47
N ALA A 6 6.15 13.27 3.23
CA ALA A 6 4.74 13.16 3.55
C ALA A 6 4.57 12.26 4.78
N ASN A 7 5.06 12.71 5.94
CA ASN A 7 4.67 12.09 7.19
C ASN A 7 3.18 12.32 7.42
N GLN A 8 2.43 11.22 7.60
CA GLN A 8 1.01 11.22 7.93
C GLN A 8 0.12 11.80 6.82
N LEU A 9 0.07 11.07 5.71
CA LEU A 9 -0.84 11.25 4.58
C LEU A 9 -2.29 11.59 4.99
N GLY A 10 -2.72 11.22 6.21
CA GLY A 10 -4.08 11.39 6.73
C GLY A 10 -4.81 10.05 6.77
N ALA A 11 -6.13 10.08 7.02
CA ALA A 11 -6.96 8.90 6.85
C ALA A 11 -7.36 8.75 5.36
N PHE A 12 -7.19 7.55 4.82
CA PHE A 12 -7.64 7.18 3.48
C PHE A 12 -8.62 6.02 3.59
N THR A 13 -9.54 5.99 2.64
CA THR A 13 -10.36 4.82 2.36
C THR A 13 -10.04 4.34 0.96
N GLY A 14 -10.24 3.07 0.65
CA GLY A 14 -10.02 2.62 -0.71
C GLY A 14 -10.24 1.14 -0.91
N THR A 15 -9.87 0.69 -2.10
CA THR A 15 -9.97 -0.70 -2.52
C THR A 15 -8.58 -1.21 -2.90
N ALA A 16 -8.35 -2.49 -2.67
CA ALA A 16 -7.16 -3.19 -3.11
C ALA A 16 -7.57 -4.51 -3.75
N GLU A 17 -6.93 -4.84 -4.87
CA GLU A 17 -6.99 -6.18 -5.45
C GLU A 17 -5.74 -6.95 -5.01
N PHE A 18 -5.94 -8.10 -4.37
CA PHE A 18 -4.88 -8.88 -3.73
C PHE A 18 -4.79 -10.28 -4.35
N TYR A 19 -3.62 -10.60 -4.92
CA TYR A 19 -3.38 -11.85 -5.65
C TYR A 19 -2.28 -12.68 -4.98
N PRO A 20 -2.60 -13.49 -3.96
CA PRO A 20 -1.64 -14.35 -3.27
C PRO A 20 -1.30 -15.61 -4.07
N ASN A 21 -0.01 -15.96 -4.09
CA ASN A 21 0.50 -17.17 -4.71
C ASN A 21 0.58 -18.33 -3.70
N PHE A 22 -0.56 -18.94 -3.40
CA PHE A 22 -0.63 -20.10 -2.49
C PHE A 22 -0.02 -21.39 -3.05
N CYS A 23 0.44 -21.38 -4.30
CA CYS A 23 1.07 -22.54 -4.92
C CYS A 23 2.57 -22.64 -4.61
N GLU A 24 3.17 -21.62 -3.99
CA GLU A 24 4.56 -21.66 -3.56
C GLU A 24 4.71 -22.48 -2.27
N ASP A 25 5.69 -23.38 -2.27
CA ASP A 25 6.05 -24.15 -1.07
C ASP A 25 6.61 -23.21 0.02
N PRO A 26 6.32 -23.47 1.31
CA PRO A 26 6.76 -22.64 2.44
C PRO A 26 8.28 -22.40 2.46
N PRO A 27 8.77 -21.25 2.99
CA PRO A 27 8.18 -20.59 4.16
C PRO A 27 7.28 -19.39 3.88
N ASN A 28 7.33 -18.73 2.71
CA ASN A 28 6.63 -17.48 2.48
C ASN A 28 5.69 -17.57 1.26
N ILE A 29 4.54 -16.88 1.33
CA ILE A 29 3.57 -16.78 0.23
C ILE A 29 3.79 -15.43 -0.46
N THR A 30 4.30 -15.42 -1.68
CA THR A 30 4.43 -14.15 -2.45
C THR A 30 3.06 -13.68 -2.95
N TYR A 31 2.94 -12.37 -3.20
CA TYR A 31 1.72 -11.80 -3.76
C TYR A 31 2.00 -10.50 -4.51
N THR A 32 1.07 -10.13 -5.37
CA THR A 32 1.01 -8.82 -6.04
C THR A 32 -0.39 -8.25 -5.96
N GLY A 33 -0.52 -6.96 -6.29
CA GLY A 33 -1.82 -6.33 -6.34
C GLY A 33 -1.79 -4.87 -6.78
N THR A 34 -2.98 -4.28 -6.75
CA THR A 34 -3.22 -2.88 -7.09
C THR A 34 -4.02 -2.20 -5.99
N PHE A 35 -3.89 -0.89 -5.88
CA PHE A 35 -4.65 -0.10 -4.93
C PHE A 35 -5.19 1.19 -5.55
N ASP A 36 -6.33 1.62 -5.04
CA ASP A 36 -6.91 2.94 -5.26
C ASP A 36 -7.35 3.51 -3.91
N TRP A 37 -6.72 4.59 -3.47
CA TRP A 37 -7.06 5.26 -2.21
C TRP A 37 -7.54 6.69 -2.41
N PHE A 38 -8.48 7.04 -1.56
CA PHE A 38 -9.22 8.28 -1.54
C PHE A 38 -9.01 8.95 -0.18
N ALA A 39 -8.46 10.15 -0.20
CA ALA A 39 -8.44 11.03 0.96
C ALA A 39 -9.82 11.69 1.14
N ALA A 40 -10.17 12.03 2.38
CA ALA A 40 -11.43 12.72 2.68
C ALA A 40 -11.59 14.10 1.99
N ASN A 41 -10.49 14.69 1.52
CA ASN A 41 -10.48 15.97 0.81
C ASN A 41 -10.62 15.82 -0.73
N GLY A 42 -10.81 14.60 -1.24
CA GLY A 42 -10.95 14.31 -2.67
C GLY A 42 -9.64 14.14 -3.44
N ASP A 43 -8.49 14.12 -2.75
CA ASP A 43 -7.23 13.67 -3.36
C ASP A 43 -7.23 12.14 -3.51
N GLU A 44 -6.62 11.65 -4.58
CA GLU A 44 -6.54 10.22 -4.85
C GLU A 44 -5.10 9.82 -5.19
N ILE A 45 -4.72 8.61 -4.79
CA ILE A 45 -3.50 7.95 -5.25
C ILE A 45 -3.82 6.51 -5.63
N SER A 46 -3.17 6.05 -6.68
CA SER A 46 -3.32 4.68 -7.16
C SER A 46 -1.98 4.11 -7.57
N GLY A 47 -1.90 2.78 -7.57
CA GLY A 47 -0.62 2.12 -7.77
C GLY A 47 -0.67 0.61 -7.71
N THR A 48 0.53 0.05 -7.60
CA THR A 48 0.78 -1.39 -7.53
C THR A 48 1.54 -1.72 -6.26
N PHE A 49 1.31 -2.90 -5.70
CA PHE A 49 2.11 -3.42 -4.61
C PHE A 49 2.57 -4.85 -4.89
N ALA A 50 3.66 -5.23 -4.24
CA ALA A 50 4.18 -6.58 -4.24
C ALA A 50 4.86 -6.88 -2.90
N GLY A 51 4.77 -8.12 -2.46
CA GLY A 51 5.27 -8.52 -1.16
C GLY A 51 5.26 -10.01 -0.94
N TYR A 52 5.47 -10.38 0.32
CA TYR A 52 5.30 -11.75 0.78
C TYR A 52 4.73 -11.79 2.19
N LEU A 53 4.08 -12.91 2.48
CA LEU A 53 3.51 -13.24 3.78
C LEU A 53 4.36 -14.31 4.44
N SER A 54 4.73 -14.07 5.71
CA SER A 54 5.42 -15.05 6.54
C SER A 54 4.46 -15.64 7.58
N PRO A 55 4.37 -16.98 7.72
CA PRO A 55 3.53 -17.61 8.74
C PRO A 55 3.95 -17.16 10.14
N THR A 56 2.95 -16.85 10.97
CA THR A 56 3.17 -16.67 12.41
C THR A 56 3.05 -18.01 13.14
N GLY A 57 3.21 -18.00 14.46
CA GLY A 57 2.86 -19.15 15.31
C GLY A 57 1.35 -19.44 15.38
N THR A 58 0.50 -18.54 14.86
CA THR A 58 -0.97 -18.68 14.85
C THR A 58 -1.44 -19.06 13.44
N PRO A 59 -2.07 -20.24 13.26
CA PRO A 59 -2.58 -20.64 11.95
C PRO A 59 -3.57 -19.61 11.37
N GLY A 60 -3.38 -19.24 10.10
CA GLY A 60 -4.22 -18.27 9.40
C GLY A 60 -3.81 -16.80 9.58
N LEU A 61 -2.87 -16.52 10.49
CA LEU A 61 -2.31 -15.18 10.71
C LEU A 61 -0.90 -15.11 10.13
N TYR A 62 -0.64 -14.08 9.33
CA TYR A 62 0.62 -13.90 8.62
C TYR A 62 1.20 -12.51 8.86
N ASP A 63 2.51 -12.45 9.06
CA ASP A 63 3.27 -11.20 9.03
C ASP A 63 3.43 -10.75 7.58
N ASN A 64 3.13 -9.48 7.33
CA ASN A 64 3.15 -8.88 6.01
C ASN A 64 4.44 -8.11 5.75
N HIS A 65 5.00 -8.31 4.56
CA HIS A 65 6.16 -7.57 4.07
C HIS A 65 5.89 -7.09 2.65
N GLU A 66 5.51 -5.82 2.52
CA GLU A 66 5.06 -5.24 1.26
C GLU A 66 5.85 -4.02 0.86
N THR A 67 5.97 -3.83 -0.45
CA THR A 67 6.33 -2.55 -1.05
C THR A 67 5.23 -2.11 -2.01
N ALA A 68 4.90 -0.82 -2.00
CA ALA A 68 3.91 -0.23 -2.89
C ALA A 68 4.48 0.97 -3.65
N GLU A 69 4.13 1.06 -4.92
CA GLU A 69 4.53 2.12 -5.86
C GLU A 69 3.30 2.89 -6.34
N VAL A 70 3.31 4.21 -6.16
CA VAL A 70 2.29 5.13 -6.68
C VAL A 70 2.60 5.41 -8.15
N THR A 71 1.65 5.08 -9.02
CA THR A 71 1.75 5.29 -10.47
C THR A 71 0.74 6.32 -11.00
N GLY A 72 -0.25 6.68 -10.19
CA GLY A 72 -1.29 7.66 -10.53
C GLY A 72 -1.79 8.45 -9.33
N GLY A 73 -2.45 9.58 -9.60
CA GLY A 73 -3.10 10.38 -8.58
C GLY A 73 -3.92 11.53 -9.13
N ILE A 74 -4.80 12.07 -8.30
CA ILE A 74 -5.68 13.23 -8.58
C ILE A 74 -5.46 14.30 -7.51
N GLY A 75 -5.86 15.53 -7.81
CA GLY A 75 -5.75 16.66 -6.89
C GLY A 75 -4.29 17.06 -6.69
N ARG A 76 -3.80 17.06 -5.45
CA ARG A 76 -2.38 17.40 -5.16
C ARG A 76 -1.39 16.38 -5.70
N PHE A 77 -1.87 15.18 -6.04
CA PHE A 77 -1.09 14.09 -6.59
C PHE A 77 -1.32 13.90 -8.09
N ALA A 78 -1.91 14.90 -8.77
CA ALA A 78 -2.01 14.89 -10.22
C ALA A 78 -0.64 14.65 -10.89
N PRO A 79 -0.57 13.96 -12.04
CA PRO A 79 0.69 13.56 -12.66
C PRO A 79 1.63 14.75 -12.98
N PRO A 80 2.97 14.53 -12.99
CA PRO A 80 3.67 13.29 -12.68
C PRO A 80 3.93 13.11 -11.16
N THR A 81 3.18 12.22 -10.52
CA THR A 81 3.42 11.83 -9.12
C THR A 81 4.04 10.45 -9.08
N THR A 82 5.08 10.30 -8.26
CA THR A 82 5.70 9.03 -7.93
C THR A 82 5.79 8.91 -6.42
N GLY A 83 5.66 7.71 -5.88
CA GLY A 83 5.74 7.49 -4.44
C GLY A 83 6.04 6.04 -4.13
N HIS A 84 6.76 5.82 -3.05
CA HIS A 84 7.16 4.49 -2.60
C HIS A 84 6.81 4.33 -1.12
N PHE A 85 6.23 3.19 -0.78
CA PHE A 85 5.88 2.81 0.58
C PHE A 85 6.40 1.43 0.92
N GLU A 86 6.87 1.28 2.14
CA GLU A 86 7.00 -0.01 2.80
C GLU A 86 5.78 -0.18 3.72
N LEU A 87 5.14 -1.34 3.63
CA LEU A 87 4.09 -1.72 4.55
C LEU A 87 4.48 -2.97 5.29
N GLY A 88 4.31 -2.91 6.60
CA GLY A 88 4.36 -4.07 7.48
C GLY A 88 2.97 -4.37 8.01
N GLY A 89 2.89 -5.26 9.00
CA GLY A 89 1.67 -5.53 9.75
C GLY A 89 1.28 -6.99 9.68
N GLN A 90 0.00 -7.29 9.95
CA GLN A 90 -0.52 -8.64 9.91
C GLN A 90 -1.79 -8.72 9.06
N ILE A 91 -1.91 -9.83 8.33
CA ILE A 91 -3.11 -10.23 7.60
C ILE A 91 -3.68 -11.47 8.27
N ASP A 92 -4.97 -11.40 8.61
CA ASP A 92 -5.73 -12.48 9.22
C ASP A 92 -6.72 -13.05 8.19
N PHE A 93 -6.40 -14.25 7.68
CA PHE A 93 -7.26 -15.01 6.76
C PHE A 93 -8.32 -15.85 7.49
N THR A 94 -8.40 -15.77 8.82
CA THR A 94 -9.45 -16.46 9.59
C THR A 94 -10.77 -15.68 9.61
N THR A 95 -10.78 -14.42 9.17
CA THR A 95 -11.98 -13.58 9.05
C THR A 95 -12.52 -13.56 7.61
N ASP A 96 -13.82 -13.28 7.46
CA ASP A 96 -14.49 -13.11 6.16
C ASP A 96 -15.23 -11.76 6.09
N PRO A 97 -14.76 -10.78 5.28
CA PRO A 97 -13.54 -10.84 4.48
C PRO A 97 -12.26 -10.85 5.35
N PRO A 98 -11.10 -11.23 4.80
CA PRO A 98 -9.82 -11.15 5.49
C PRO A 98 -9.59 -9.74 6.06
N SER A 99 -9.05 -9.67 7.27
CA SER A 99 -8.77 -8.41 7.95
C SER A 99 -7.28 -8.11 7.93
N PHE A 100 -6.93 -6.82 7.84
CA PHE A 100 -5.55 -6.38 7.79
C PHE A 100 -5.38 -5.09 8.59
N VAL A 101 -4.26 -5.00 9.32
CA VAL A 101 -3.79 -3.76 9.96
C VAL A 101 -2.37 -3.53 9.48
N LEU A 102 -2.22 -2.66 8.49
CA LEU A 102 -0.94 -2.41 7.83
C LEU A 102 -0.48 -1.00 8.15
N PRO A 103 0.53 -0.78 9.01
CA PRO A 103 1.19 0.51 9.10
C PRO A 103 1.88 0.84 7.77
N TRP A 104 1.65 2.07 7.31
CA TRP A 104 2.22 2.63 6.09
C TRP A 104 3.38 3.56 6.43
N GLU A 105 4.57 3.28 5.92
CA GLU A 105 5.69 4.19 6.02
C GLU A 105 6.31 4.43 4.64
N GLY A 106 6.44 5.69 4.23
CA GLY A 106 6.99 5.99 2.92
C GLY A 106 6.87 7.44 2.50
N ILE A 107 7.17 7.68 1.23
CA ILE A 107 7.31 9.03 0.67
C ILE A 107 6.54 9.11 -0.64
N ILE A 108 5.71 10.16 -0.78
CA ILE A 108 5.18 10.59 -2.07
C ILE A 108 5.89 11.87 -2.50
N SER A 109 6.40 11.88 -3.72
CA SER A 109 6.86 13.08 -4.41
C SER A 109 5.89 13.43 -5.54
N SER A 110 5.19 14.56 -5.43
CA SER A 110 4.58 15.18 -6.62
C SER A 110 5.57 16.18 -7.22
N VAL A 111 5.77 16.14 -8.54
CA VAL A 111 6.42 17.26 -9.22
C VAL A 111 5.37 18.33 -9.52
N GLY A 112 5.38 19.39 -8.71
CA GLY A 112 4.70 20.65 -9.03
C GLY A 112 3.76 21.17 -7.98
N SER A 113 4.28 21.64 -6.85
CA SER A 113 3.66 22.79 -6.18
C SER A 113 3.83 23.98 -7.12
N LYS A 114 2.82 24.29 -7.94
CA LYS A 114 2.74 25.63 -8.50
C LYS A 114 2.48 26.57 -7.32
N GLN A 115 3.53 27.27 -6.87
CA GLN A 115 3.38 28.44 -6.03
C GLN A 115 2.44 29.41 -6.76
N HIS A 116 1.39 29.83 -6.05
CA HIS A 116 0.51 30.91 -6.47
C HIS A 116 1.23 32.25 -6.31
#